data_AF-A0A9D6M500-F1
#
_entry.id   AF-A0A9D6M500-F1
#
_cell.length_a   1.000
_cell.length_b   1.000
_cell.length_c   1.000
_cell.angle_alpha   90.00
_cell.angle_beta   90.00
_cell.angle_gamma   90.00
#
_symmetry.space_group_name_H-M   'P 1'
#
loop_
_entity.id
_entity.type
_entity.pdbx_description
1 polymer ?
#
loop_
_entity_poly.entity_id
_entity_poly.type
_entity_poly.pdbx_seq_one_letter_code
_entity_poly.pdbx_strand_id
1 'polypeptide(L)' 'MQRGDKEICHSREELQRDADERLHEYNEQMPRSGKHCCGKTTMQTLLDSLPPAKEKVIESTLQTASVN' A
#
# COMPACT_ATOMS: atom_id res chain seq x y z
N MET A 1 19.89 4.19 -4.26
CA MET A 1 20.03 4.72 -5.62
C MET A 1 18.79 5.53 -5.94
N GLN A 2 18.88 6.87 -5.92
CA GLN A 2 17.83 7.72 -6.48
C GLN A 2 17.81 7.48 -8.00
N ARG A 3 16.74 6.86 -8.53
CA ARG A 3 16.45 6.98 -9.96
C ARG A 3 15.97 8.42 -10.17
N GLY A 4 16.93 9.30 -10.47
CA GLY A 4 16.66 10.65 -10.95
C GLY A 4 15.78 10.57 -12.19
N ASP A 5 15.01 11.63 -12.43
CA ASP A 5 13.98 11.73 -13.46
C ASP A 5 14.42 11.02 -14.74
N LYS A 6 13.86 9.82 -14.98
CA LYS A 6 14.06 9.09 -16.24
C LYS A 6 13.63 10.06 -17.35
N GLU A 7 14.40 10.09 -18.44
CA GLU A 7 14.13 10.87 -19.65
C GLU A 7 12.63 10.94 -19.98
N ILE A 8 12.19 12.04 -20.58
CA ILE A 8 10.78 12.27 -20.94
C ILE A 8 10.24 11.05 -21.70
N CYS A 9 9.30 10.31 -21.10
CA CYS A 9 8.69 9.16 -21.76
C CYS A 9 8.08 9.57 -23.10
N HIS A 10 8.38 8.82 -24.16
CA HIS A 10 8.01 9.19 -25.52
C HIS A 10 6.64 8.63 -25.93
N SER A 11 6.04 7.77 -25.10
CA SER A 11 4.68 7.25 -25.28
C SER A 11 3.95 7.02 -23.95
N ARG A 12 2.62 6.91 -24.02
CA ARG A 12 1.78 6.59 -22.85
C ARG A 12 2.08 5.19 -22.33
N GLU A 13 2.35 4.25 -23.22
CA GLU A 13 2.63 2.86 -22.89
C GLU A 13 3.95 2.73 -22.12
N GLU A 14 4.96 3.52 -22.50
CA GLU A 14 6.22 3.60 -21.78
C GLU A 14 6.04 4.18 -20.37
N LEU A 15 5.27 5.27 -20.25
CA LEU A 15 4.95 5.89 -18.96
C LEU A 15 4.18 4.92 -18.05
N GLN A 16 3.19 4.22 -18.59
CA GLN A 16 2.41 3.25 -17.82
C GLN A 16 3.29 2.11 -17.31
N ARG A 17 4.16 1.55 -18.17
CA ARG A 17 5.08 0.48 -17.79
C ARG A 17 6.03 0.93 -16.67
N ASP A 18 6.58 2.14 -16.77
CA ASP A 18 7.46 2.68 -15.73
C ASP A 18 6.72 2.94 -14.41
N ALA A 19 5.49 3.43 -14.48
CA ALA A 19 4.64 3.60 -13.30
C ALA A 19 4.32 2.27 -12.63
N ASP A 20 3.96 1.25 -13.41
CA ASP A 20 3.63 -0.09 -12.91
C ASP A 20 4.85 -0.75 -12.25
N GLU A 21 6.02 -0.66 -12.88
CA GLU A 21 7.29 -1.17 -12.31
C GLU A 21 7.64 -0.47 -10.99
N ARG A 22 7.51 0.86 -10.94
CA ARG A 22 7.76 1.64 -9.72
C ARG A 22 6.80 1.27 -8.59
N LEU A 23 5.51 1.10 -8.89
CA LEU A 23 4.53 0.67 -7.91
C LEU A 23 4.84 -0.72 -7.39
N HIS A 24 5.18 -1.66 -8.26
CA HIS A 24 5.55 -3.02 -7.87
C HIS A 24 6.76 -3.04 -6.92
N GLU A 25 7.85 -2.36 -7.27
CA GLU A 25 9.03 -2.26 -6.40
C GLU A 25 8.70 -1.64 -5.04
N TYR A 26 7.91 -0.56 -5.03
CA TYR A 26 7.50 0.12 -3.79
C TYR A 26 6.59 -0.73 -2.92
N ASN A 27 5.71 -1.51 -3.54
CA ASN A 27 4.74 -2.32 -2.84
C ASN A 27 5.38 -3.58 -2.25
N GLU A 28 6.31 -4.20 -2.97
CA GLU A 28 6.77 -5.56 -2.69
C GLU A 28 8.24 -5.67 -2.31
N GLN A 29 9.10 -4.74 -2.72
CA GLN A 29 10.56 -4.91 -2.61
C GLN A 29 11.25 -3.94 -1.66
N MET A 30 10.55 -2.88 -1.21
CA MET A 30 11.11 -1.88 -0.31
C MET A 30 10.52 -2.00 1.11
N PRO A 31 11.17 -2.76 2.01
CA PRO A 31 10.82 -2.78 3.42
C PRO A 31 11.02 -1.39 4.04
N ARG A 32 10.08 -0.97 4.89
CA ARG A 32 10.19 0.32 5.58
C ARG A 32 10.26 0.17 7.09
N SER A 33 11.12 0.96 7.71
CA SER A 33 11.29 1.02 9.17
C SER A 33 10.34 2.01 9.86
N GLY A 34 9.25 2.39 9.19
CA GLY A 34 8.21 3.24 9.80
C GLY A 34 7.60 2.56 11.03
N LYS A 35 7.10 3.37 11.99
CA LYS A 35 6.55 2.91 13.29
C LYS A 35 5.60 1.71 13.19
N HIS A 36 4.78 1.65 12.16
CA HIS A 36 3.79 0.59 11.94
C HIS A 36 4.18 -0.38 10.81
N CYS A 37 5.28 -0.10 10.10
CA CYS A 37 5.76 -0.94 9.01
C CYS A 37 6.68 -2.05 9.53
N CYS A 38 7.38 -1.86 10.66
CA CYS A 38 8.15 -2.90 11.35
C CYS A 38 9.14 -3.66 10.43
N GLY A 39 9.74 -2.99 9.45
CA GLY A 39 10.64 -3.64 8.48
C GLY A 39 9.93 -4.54 7.47
N LYS A 40 8.62 -4.42 7.32
CA LYS A 40 7.80 -5.11 6.31
C LYS A 40 7.61 -4.22 5.09
N THR A 41 7.24 -4.87 3.98
CA THR A 41 6.86 -4.21 2.73
C THR A 41 5.46 -3.62 2.87
N THR A 42 5.07 -2.75 1.92
CA THR A 42 3.73 -2.16 1.91
C THR A 42 2.66 -3.23 1.83
N MET A 43 2.83 -4.21 0.94
CA MET A 43 1.86 -5.29 0.77
C MET A 43 1.75 -6.16 2.00
N GLN A 44 2.87 -6.51 2.64
CA GLN A 44 2.83 -7.28 3.88
C GLN A 44 2.13 -6.50 5.01
N THR A 45 2.45 -5.21 5.16
CA THR A 45 1.79 -4.35 6.16
C THR A 45 0.29 -4.24 5.90
N LEU A 46 -0.12 -4.13 4.64
CA LEU A 46 -1.52 -4.07 4.24
C LEU A 46 -2.25 -5.36 4.61
N LEU A 47 -1.71 -6.51 4.22
CA LEU A 47 -2.29 -7.82 4.50
C LEU A 47 -2.41 -8.08 6.00
N ASP A 48 -1.38 -7.73 6.77
CA ASP A 48 -1.39 -7.85 8.23
C ASP A 48 -2.45 -6.95 8.88
N SER A 49 -2.81 -5.85 8.23
CA SER A 49 -3.81 -4.90 8.72
C SER A 49 -5.25 -5.30 8.35
N LEU A 50 -5.46 -6.24 7.41
CA LEU A 50 -6.80 -6.64 6.97
C LEU A 50 -7.63 -7.33 8.06
N PRO A 51 -7.12 -8.35 8.79
CA PRO A 51 -7.88 -8.99 9.85
C PRO A 51 -8.36 -8.02 10.95
N PRO A 52 -7.49 -7.20 11.59
CA PRO A 52 -7.93 -6.29 12.64
C PRO A 52 -8.84 -5.17 12.11
N ALA A 53 -8.68 -4.76 10.85
CA ALA A 53 -9.60 -3.80 10.23
C ALA A 53 -11.01 -4.38 10.07
N LYS A 54 -11.13 -5.64 9.64
CA LYS A 54 -12.43 -6.32 9.52
C LYS A 54 -13.13 -6.46 10.86
N GLU A 55 -12.41 -6.87 11.91
CA GLU A 55 -12.94 -7.00 13.26
C GLU A 55 -13.46 -5.65 13.80
N LYS A 56 -12.70 -4.57 13.60
CA LYS A 56 -13.10 -3.21 14.00
C LYS A 56 -14.32 -2.68 13.25
N VAL A 57 -14.47 -3.01 11.96
CA VAL A 57 -15.66 -2.62 11.18
C VAL A 57 -16.91 -3.32 11.72
N ILE A 58 -16.81 -4.60 12.08
CA ILE A 58 -17.91 -5.34 12.71
C ILE A 58 -18.30 -4.70 14.04
N GLU A 59 -17.33 -4.35 14.90
CA GLU A 59 -17.58 -3.64 16.15
C GLU A 59 -18.34 -2.31 15.92
N SER A 60 -17.89 -1.50 14.96
CA SER A 60 -18.55 -0.23 14.63
C SER A 60 -19.98 -0.39 14.11
N THR A 61 -20.26 -1.46 13.35
CA THR A 61 -21.58 -1.73 12.77
C THR A 61 -22.56 -2.28 13.83
N LEU A 62 -22.07 -3.10 14.76
CA LEU A 62 -22.86 -3.62 15.88
C LEU A 62 -23.20 -2.52 16.89
N GLN A 63 -22.33 -1.52 17.07
CA GLN A 63 -22.58 -0.40 17.99
C GLN A 63 -23.70 0.53 17.51
N THR A 64 -23.88 0.70 16.19
CA THR A 64 -24.97 1.51 15.61
C THR A 64 -26.34 0.84 15.64
N ALA A 65 -26.41 -0.48 15.89
CA ALA A 65 -27.67 -1.23 15.92
C ALA A 65 -28.34 -1.28 17.31
N SER A 66 -27.65 -0.88 18.38
CA SER A 66 -28.19 -0.85 19.76
C SER A 66 -28.60 0.55 20.23
N VAL A 67 -28.64 1.53 19.33
CA VAL A 67 -29.20 2.86 19.59
C VAL A 67 -30.25 3.14 18.52
N ASN A 68 -31.41 2.50 18.66
CA ASN A 68 -32.73 2.97 18.21
C ASN A 68 -33.81 2.04 18.76
#